data_AF-A0A843H148-F1
#
_entry.id   AF-A0A843H148-F1
#
_cell.length_a   1.000
_cell.length_b   1.000
_cell.length_c   1.000
_cell.angle_alpha   90.00
_cell.angle_beta   90.00
_cell.angle_gamma   90.00
#
_symmetry.space_group_name_H-M   'P 1'
#
loop_
_entity.id
_entity.type
_entity.pdbx_description
1 polymer ?
#
loop_
_entity_poly.entity_id
_entity_poly.type
_entity_poly.pdbx_seq_one_letter_code
_entity_poly.pdbx_strand_id
1 'polypeptide(L)'
;MNIKELKKLKHTKSSAKINYLLIPVSVFDMTTEGAKEFNKIYLWLKKQNLYKIERTASGGIKSGPHRKRPAWDIKINKICVELTVLMEGCAWRIQFRTKLPDKMSGRKAFTAFKRMLKKAGIDLEKYAIENGEEVKKEIEKPLIGAVREIFYDYTFLKVNHIDFHSSYAGGLANTHPEFRAVLEEIYQKREEKEEYKNILNFSIGFMQSITGCGARWAHLSKDSIKDNNDRVKKLTETLTKKGRIVLTHNTDGIWYKGAVYHGEGEGSGLGQWHNDHINCKFRARSAGSYEFEENGEYHAVVRGVPNDLKAGWSWGDIYQKKAEPHLFTFTEEEGVSIDG
;
A
#
# COMPACT_ATOMS: atom_id res chain seq x y z
N MET A 1 -31.39 -16.10 -2.71
CA MET A 1 -31.34 -14.64 -2.85
C MET A 1 -32.10 -14.22 -4.11
N ASN A 2 -32.59 -12.98 -4.21
CA ASN A 2 -33.24 -12.46 -5.42
C ASN A 2 -32.78 -11.03 -5.78
N ILE A 3 -33.24 -10.51 -6.93
CA ILE A 3 -32.89 -9.17 -7.42
C ILE A 3 -33.31 -8.05 -6.45
N LYS A 4 -34.45 -8.19 -5.75
CA LYS A 4 -34.90 -7.18 -4.77
C LYS A 4 -33.93 -7.08 -3.61
N GLU A 5 -33.40 -8.21 -3.14
CA GLU A 5 -32.36 -8.24 -2.11
C GLU A 5 -31.05 -7.63 -2.61
N LEU A 6 -30.64 -7.94 -3.84
CA LEU A 6 -29.42 -7.37 -4.44
C LEU A 6 -29.51 -5.85 -4.60
N LYS A 7 -30.71 -5.30 -4.90
CA LYS A 7 -30.94 -3.86 -4.99
C LYS A 7 -30.77 -3.11 -3.66
N LYS A 8 -30.72 -3.80 -2.51
CA LYS A 8 -30.36 -3.18 -1.22
C LYS A 8 -28.88 -2.78 -1.16
N LEU A 9 -28.03 -3.40 -1.98
CA LEU A 9 -26.62 -3.05 -2.11
C LEU A 9 -26.44 -1.78 -2.94
N LYS A 10 -25.30 -1.11 -2.76
CA LYS A 10 -24.91 0.05 -3.57
C LYS A 10 -24.86 -0.36 -5.05
N HIS A 11 -25.53 0.41 -5.88
CA HIS A 11 -25.60 0.15 -7.32
C HIS A 11 -25.75 1.45 -8.11
N THR A 12 -25.51 1.36 -9.41
CA THR A 12 -25.81 2.44 -10.36
C THR A 12 -26.70 1.90 -11.48
N LYS A 13 -27.26 2.81 -12.28
CA LYS A 13 -28.02 2.41 -13.47
C LYS A 13 -27.08 1.78 -14.49
N SER A 14 -27.45 0.59 -14.97
CA SER A 14 -26.72 -0.05 -16.07
C SER A 14 -26.94 0.72 -17.37
N SER A 15 -25.89 0.85 -18.18
CA SER A 15 -25.96 1.46 -19.52
C SER A 15 -25.03 0.74 -20.49
N ALA A 16 -25.28 0.87 -21.79
CA ALA A 16 -24.45 0.28 -22.83
C ALA A 16 -22.98 0.76 -22.80
N LYS A 17 -22.70 1.87 -22.12
CA LYS A 17 -21.37 2.45 -21.91
C LYS A 17 -20.99 2.50 -20.43
N ILE A 18 -21.37 1.48 -19.66
CA ILE A 18 -21.06 1.49 -18.22
C ILE A 18 -19.55 1.55 -17.96
N ASN A 19 -19.15 2.54 -17.18
CA ASN A 19 -17.78 2.66 -16.70
C ASN A 19 -17.66 1.91 -15.37
N TYR A 20 -16.90 0.82 -15.38
CA TYR A 20 -16.63 -0.02 -14.20
C TYR A 20 -16.18 0.78 -12.97
N LEU A 21 -15.39 1.84 -13.16
CA LEU A 21 -14.90 2.67 -12.06
C LEU A 21 -15.98 3.52 -11.40
N LEU A 22 -17.09 3.78 -12.10
CA LEU A 22 -18.22 4.57 -11.61
C LEU A 22 -19.31 3.70 -10.94
N ILE A 23 -19.18 2.38 -10.99
CA ILE A 23 -20.08 1.48 -10.26
C ILE A 23 -19.69 1.56 -8.78
N PRO A 24 -20.63 1.94 -7.88
CA PRO A 24 -20.33 2.03 -6.46
C PRO A 24 -20.07 0.64 -5.87
N VAL A 25 -19.25 0.59 -4.83
CA VAL A 25 -18.79 -0.66 -4.23
C VAL A 25 -19.50 -0.92 -2.91
N SER A 26 -20.18 -2.06 -2.82
CA SER A 26 -20.57 -2.66 -1.54
C SER A 26 -19.42 -3.52 -1.01
N VAL A 27 -19.09 -3.37 0.27
CA VAL A 27 -18.01 -4.12 0.91
C VAL A 27 -18.61 -5.00 2.00
N PHE A 28 -18.28 -6.28 1.95
CA PHE A 28 -18.43 -7.24 3.04
C PHE A 28 -17.07 -7.40 3.72
N ASP A 29 -17.07 -7.27 5.04
CA ASP A 29 -15.85 -7.39 5.84
C ASP A 29 -15.34 -8.83 5.82
N MET A 30 -14.02 -9.00 6.01
CA MET A 30 -13.39 -10.33 6.13
C MET A 30 -13.69 -10.97 7.48
N THR A 31 -14.95 -11.33 7.68
CA THR A 31 -15.44 -12.10 8.83
C THR A 31 -16.27 -13.29 8.35
N THR A 32 -16.50 -14.26 9.22
CA THR A 32 -17.33 -15.43 8.90
C THR A 32 -18.71 -15.02 8.39
N GLU A 33 -19.31 -14.00 9.00
CA GLU A 33 -20.61 -13.42 8.60
C GLU A 33 -20.51 -12.74 7.23
N GLY A 34 -19.45 -11.96 7.00
CA GLY A 34 -19.22 -11.32 5.70
C GLY A 34 -19.01 -12.33 4.58
N ALA A 35 -18.29 -13.43 4.84
CA ALA A 35 -18.10 -14.53 3.89
C ALA A 35 -19.43 -15.23 3.58
N LYS A 36 -20.27 -15.50 4.60
CA LYS A 36 -21.61 -16.08 4.41
C LYS A 36 -22.49 -15.21 3.50
N GLU A 37 -22.56 -13.90 3.76
CA GLU A 37 -23.36 -12.98 2.95
C GLU A 37 -22.82 -12.84 1.52
N PHE A 38 -21.49 -12.79 1.36
CA PHE A 38 -20.86 -12.76 0.04
C PHE A 38 -21.13 -14.05 -0.75
N ASN A 39 -20.97 -15.22 -0.11
CA ASN A 39 -21.18 -16.52 -0.75
C ASN A 39 -22.64 -16.73 -1.16
N LYS A 40 -23.60 -16.22 -0.37
CA LYS A 40 -25.02 -16.21 -0.74
C LYS A 40 -25.25 -15.51 -2.09
N ILE A 41 -24.50 -14.44 -2.38
CA ILE A 41 -24.56 -13.71 -3.65
C ILE A 41 -23.88 -14.51 -4.75
N TYR A 42 -22.64 -14.94 -4.51
CA TYR A 42 -21.84 -15.70 -5.47
C TYR A 42 -22.56 -16.98 -5.94
N LEU A 43 -23.00 -17.82 -5.00
CA LEU A 43 -23.66 -19.08 -5.30
C LEU A 43 -25.01 -18.88 -5.99
N TRP A 44 -25.72 -17.77 -5.70
CA TRP A 44 -26.93 -17.42 -6.42
C TRP A 44 -26.62 -17.08 -7.88
N LEU A 45 -25.61 -16.25 -8.14
CA LEU A 45 -25.17 -15.86 -9.48
C LEU A 45 -24.68 -17.06 -10.31
N LYS A 46 -23.93 -17.99 -9.69
CA LYS A 46 -23.45 -19.22 -10.34
C LYS A 46 -24.60 -20.11 -10.85
N LYS A 47 -25.73 -20.10 -10.14
CA LYS A 47 -26.96 -20.82 -10.53
C LYS A 47 -27.77 -20.09 -11.60
N GLN A 48 -27.47 -18.81 -11.87
CA GLN A 48 -28.16 -18.06 -12.91
C GLN A 48 -27.48 -18.31 -14.27
N ASN A 49 -28.28 -18.49 -15.33
CA ASN A 49 -27.77 -18.62 -16.70
C ASN A 49 -27.40 -17.24 -17.28
N LEU A 50 -26.37 -16.60 -16.69
CA LEU A 50 -25.90 -15.27 -17.03
C LEU A 50 -24.65 -15.33 -17.91
N TYR A 51 -24.42 -14.28 -18.70
CA TYR A 51 -23.20 -14.15 -19.48
C TYR A 51 -21.99 -13.89 -18.57
N LYS A 52 -20.80 -14.32 -19.00
CA LYS A 52 -19.55 -13.93 -18.34
C LYS A 52 -19.12 -12.55 -18.83
N ILE A 53 -18.74 -11.66 -17.91
CA ILE A 53 -18.14 -10.38 -18.26
C ILE A 53 -16.70 -10.62 -18.76
N GLU A 54 -16.39 -10.06 -19.93
CA GLU A 54 -15.01 -10.03 -20.44
C GLU A 54 -14.34 -8.70 -20.06
N ARG A 55 -13.04 -8.76 -19.74
CA ARG A 55 -12.26 -7.59 -19.32
C ARG A 55 -11.29 -7.11 -20.39
N THR A 56 -10.99 -5.81 -20.38
CA THR A 56 -9.84 -5.24 -21.09
C THR A 56 -8.54 -5.56 -20.33
N ALA A 57 -7.38 -5.40 -20.98
CA ALA A 57 -6.08 -5.54 -20.32
C ALA A 57 -5.92 -4.59 -19.11
N SER A 58 -6.50 -3.38 -19.21
CA SER A 58 -6.57 -2.41 -18.11
C SER A 58 -7.59 -2.73 -17.01
N GLY A 59 -8.32 -3.85 -17.12
CA GLY A 59 -9.27 -4.34 -16.13
C GLY A 59 -10.69 -3.76 -16.22
N GLY A 60 -10.98 -2.92 -17.20
CA GLY A 60 -12.33 -2.40 -17.51
C GLY A 60 -13.23 -3.47 -18.13
N ILE A 61 -14.53 -3.18 -18.25
CA ILE A 61 -15.49 -4.08 -18.92
C ILE A 61 -15.33 -3.91 -20.43
N LYS A 62 -14.99 -4.99 -21.15
CA LYS A 62 -14.80 -4.98 -22.60
C LYS A 62 -16.12 -4.62 -23.31
N SER A 63 -16.07 -4.17 -24.55
CA SER A 63 -17.28 -4.05 -25.37
C SER A 63 -17.71 -5.43 -25.83
N GLY A 64 -18.98 -5.80 -25.62
CA GLY A 64 -19.48 -7.11 -26.05
C GLY A 64 -20.94 -7.39 -25.67
N PRO A 65 -21.42 -8.62 -25.92
CA PRO A 65 -22.80 -9.04 -25.66
C PRO A 65 -23.25 -8.86 -24.20
N HIS A 66 -22.32 -9.02 -23.25
CA HIS A 66 -22.53 -8.82 -21.81
C HIS A 66 -22.89 -7.38 -21.41
N ARG A 67 -22.79 -6.40 -22.32
CA ARG A 67 -23.29 -5.03 -22.09
C ARG A 67 -24.77 -4.85 -22.41
N LYS A 68 -25.36 -5.80 -23.14
CA LYS A 68 -26.78 -5.80 -23.56
C LYS A 68 -27.58 -6.91 -22.89
N ARG A 69 -26.93 -7.80 -22.14
CA ARG A 69 -27.54 -8.94 -21.48
C ARG A 69 -27.05 -9.03 -20.05
N PRO A 70 -27.86 -9.58 -19.14
CA PRO A 70 -27.42 -9.87 -17.78
C PRO A 70 -26.13 -10.69 -17.76
N ALA A 71 -25.13 -10.21 -17.01
CA ALA A 71 -23.80 -10.77 -17.00
C ALA A 71 -23.12 -10.58 -15.64
N TRP A 72 -22.15 -11.44 -15.33
CA TRP A 72 -21.33 -11.27 -14.16
C TRP A 72 -19.91 -11.81 -14.37
N ASP A 73 -18.99 -11.39 -13.51
CA ASP A 73 -17.71 -12.06 -13.32
C ASP A 73 -17.26 -11.98 -11.88
N ILE A 74 -16.17 -12.70 -11.60
CA ILE A 74 -15.47 -12.70 -10.34
C ILE A 74 -13.99 -12.41 -10.58
N LYS A 75 -13.42 -11.57 -9.72
CA LYS A 75 -11.99 -11.29 -9.65
C LYS A 75 -11.48 -11.66 -8.27
N ILE A 76 -10.40 -12.43 -8.23
CA ILE A 76 -9.78 -12.87 -6.99
C ILE A 76 -8.35 -12.34 -6.97
N ASN A 77 -7.97 -11.70 -5.87
CA ASN A 77 -6.59 -11.38 -5.54
C ASN A 77 -6.34 -11.69 -4.07
N LYS A 78 -5.09 -11.59 -3.62
CA LYS A 78 -4.68 -11.99 -2.26
C LYS A 78 -5.44 -11.30 -1.12
N ILE A 79 -6.07 -10.16 -1.36
CA ILE A 79 -6.68 -9.31 -0.33
C ILE A 79 -8.16 -8.97 -0.61
N CYS A 80 -8.72 -9.47 -1.71
CA CYS A 80 -10.08 -9.16 -2.11
C CYS A 80 -10.64 -10.17 -3.12
N VAL A 81 -11.90 -10.56 -2.91
CA VAL A 81 -12.76 -11.14 -3.94
C VAL A 81 -13.76 -10.09 -4.38
N GLU A 82 -13.89 -9.85 -5.68
CA GLU A 82 -14.85 -8.90 -6.24
C GLU A 82 -15.77 -9.58 -7.24
N LEU A 83 -17.08 -9.41 -7.06
CA LEU A 83 -18.09 -9.68 -8.07
C LEU A 83 -18.43 -8.38 -8.79
N THR A 84 -18.48 -8.43 -10.12
CA THR A 84 -19.20 -7.41 -10.90
C THR A 84 -20.44 -8.04 -11.50
N VAL A 85 -21.58 -7.39 -11.30
CA VAL A 85 -22.87 -7.89 -11.76
C VAL A 85 -23.53 -6.80 -12.60
N LEU A 86 -23.93 -7.15 -13.81
CA LEU A 86 -24.72 -6.32 -14.72
C LEU A 86 -26.06 -7.01 -14.90
N MET A 87 -27.14 -6.38 -14.46
CA MET A 87 -28.51 -6.82 -14.75
C MET A 87 -29.25 -5.71 -15.49
N GLU A 88 -30.46 -6.00 -15.94
CA GLU A 88 -31.31 -5.00 -16.55
C GLU A 88 -31.54 -3.82 -15.59
N GLY A 89 -31.14 -2.63 -16.04
CA GLY A 89 -31.28 -1.38 -15.31
C GLY A 89 -30.32 -1.16 -14.13
N CYS A 90 -29.51 -2.15 -13.72
CA CYS A 90 -28.68 -2.04 -12.52
C CYS A 90 -27.30 -2.69 -12.67
N ALA A 91 -26.30 -2.09 -12.04
CA ALA A 91 -24.95 -2.62 -11.98
C ALA A 91 -24.36 -2.50 -10.58
N TRP A 92 -23.68 -3.57 -10.16
CA TRP A 92 -23.09 -3.71 -8.82
C TRP A 92 -21.62 -4.07 -8.89
N ARG A 93 -20.87 -3.56 -7.92
CA ARG A 93 -19.56 -4.08 -7.54
C ARG A 93 -19.63 -4.48 -6.08
N ILE A 94 -19.31 -5.73 -5.81
CA ILE A 94 -19.46 -6.33 -4.49
C ILE A 94 -18.13 -6.93 -4.13
N GLN A 95 -17.52 -6.45 -3.06
CA GLN A 95 -16.20 -6.86 -2.62
C GLN A 95 -16.30 -7.55 -1.27
N PHE A 96 -15.64 -8.70 -1.16
CA PHE A 96 -15.25 -9.26 0.12
C PHE A 96 -13.76 -8.92 0.34
N ARG A 97 -13.49 -8.07 1.32
CA ARG A 97 -12.13 -7.62 1.67
C ARG A 97 -12.13 -6.98 3.05
N THR A 98 -10.96 -6.85 3.65
CA THR A 98 -10.81 -6.02 4.84
C THR A 98 -11.21 -4.59 4.50
N LYS A 99 -12.04 -3.98 5.35
CA LYS A 99 -12.45 -2.59 5.20
C LYS A 99 -11.20 -1.72 5.26
N LEU A 100 -10.78 -1.25 4.08
CA LEU A 100 -9.77 -0.21 4.06
C LEU A 100 -10.43 1.06 4.61
N PRO A 101 -9.77 1.80 5.51
CA PRO A 101 -10.26 3.13 5.86
C PRO A 101 -10.43 3.95 4.58
N ASP A 102 -11.40 4.87 4.56
CA ASP A 102 -11.65 5.81 3.44
C ASP A 102 -10.46 6.78 3.32
N LYS A 103 -9.31 6.25 2.90
CA LYS A 103 -8.06 6.97 2.74
C LYS A 103 -7.87 7.34 1.28
N MET A 104 -7.11 8.41 1.08
CA MET A 104 -6.68 8.87 -0.22
C MET A 104 -6.03 7.74 -1.02
N SER A 105 -6.60 7.40 -2.18
CA SER A 105 -5.98 6.44 -3.12
C SER A 105 -4.75 7.04 -3.79
N GLY A 106 -3.80 6.20 -4.24
CA GLY A 106 -2.62 6.65 -5.00
C GLY A 106 -2.96 7.50 -6.23
N ARG A 107 -4.05 7.21 -6.95
CA ARG A 107 -4.49 8.05 -8.08
C ARG A 107 -4.89 9.46 -7.64
N LYS A 108 -5.64 9.58 -6.53
CA LYS A 108 -6.06 10.87 -5.96
C LYS A 108 -4.85 11.66 -5.45
N ALA A 109 -3.96 11.00 -4.71
CA ALA A 109 -2.69 11.57 -4.25
C ALA A 109 -1.86 12.12 -5.42
N PHE A 110 -1.63 11.30 -6.45
CA PHE A 110 -0.88 11.71 -7.63
C PHE A 110 -1.54 12.85 -8.42
N THR A 111 -2.87 12.84 -8.52
CA THR A 111 -3.62 13.95 -9.16
C THR A 111 -3.47 15.24 -8.38
N ALA A 112 -3.51 15.19 -7.05
CA ALA A 112 -3.27 16.34 -6.19
C ALA A 112 -1.82 16.85 -6.34
N PHE A 113 -0.84 15.94 -6.32
CA PHE A 113 0.58 16.27 -6.55
C PHE A 113 0.79 16.97 -7.91
N LYS A 114 0.28 16.38 -9.00
CA LYS A 114 0.34 16.98 -10.34
C LYS A 114 -0.26 18.39 -10.38
N ARG A 115 -1.38 18.62 -9.67
CA ARG A 115 -2.00 19.94 -9.58
C ARG A 115 -1.12 20.94 -8.84
N MET A 116 -0.41 20.51 -7.80
CA MET A 116 0.53 21.37 -7.06
C MET A 116 1.76 21.71 -7.91
N LEU A 117 2.35 20.73 -8.59
CA LEU A 117 3.42 20.97 -9.57
C LEU A 117 3.00 21.99 -10.62
N LYS A 118 1.81 21.82 -11.22
CA LYS A 118 1.30 22.74 -12.23
C LYS A 118 1.14 24.17 -11.70
N LYS A 119 0.71 24.35 -10.44
CA LYS A 119 0.62 25.67 -9.81
C LYS A 119 1.99 26.32 -9.63
N ALA A 120 3.03 25.52 -9.40
CA ALA A 120 4.42 25.98 -9.33
C ALA A 120 5.08 26.14 -10.73
N GLY A 121 4.32 26.04 -11.82
CA GLY A 121 4.84 26.16 -13.19
C GLY A 121 5.53 24.90 -13.73
N ILE A 122 5.42 23.78 -13.02
CA ILE A 122 6.05 22.51 -13.40
C ILE A 122 5.05 21.62 -14.12
N ASP A 123 5.30 21.36 -15.39
CA ASP A 123 4.46 20.47 -16.20
C ASP A 123 5.00 19.04 -16.17
N LEU A 124 4.39 18.20 -15.33
CA LEU A 124 4.75 16.81 -15.16
C LEU A 124 4.62 15.97 -16.45
N GLU A 125 3.81 16.39 -17.43
CA GLU A 125 3.71 15.67 -18.70
C GLU A 125 5.00 15.74 -19.52
N LYS A 126 5.85 16.76 -19.32
CA LYS A 126 7.17 16.87 -19.97
C LYS A 126 8.14 15.76 -19.54
N TYR A 127 7.86 15.11 -18.43
CA TYR A 127 8.63 13.99 -17.91
C TYR A 127 8.05 12.64 -18.36
N ALA A 128 6.94 12.61 -19.09
CA ALA A 128 6.34 11.33 -19.47
C ALA A 128 7.26 10.56 -20.44
N ILE A 129 7.48 9.26 -20.16
CA ILE A 129 8.23 8.33 -21.01
C ILE A 129 7.31 7.28 -21.63
N GLU A 130 7.71 6.76 -22.78
CA GLU A 130 6.96 5.73 -23.51
C GLU A 130 7.29 4.30 -23.03
N ASN A 131 8.56 4.04 -22.71
CA ASN A 131 9.08 2.73 -22.26
C ASN A 131 8.94 2.53 -20.73
N GLY A 132 7.82 2.99 -20.15
CA GLY A 132 7.60 2.98 -18.71
C GLY A 132 7.54 1.58 -18.09
N GLU A 133 7.04 0.59 -18.83
CA GLU A 133 6.94 -0.79 -18.35
C GLU A 133 8.31 -1.47 -18.23
N GLU A 134 9.24 -1.17 -19.13
CA GLU A 134 10.62 -1.62 -19.11
C GLU A 134 11.37 -0.98 -17.93
N VAL A 135 11.30 0.35 -17.81
CA VAL A 135 11.95 1.08 -16.72
C VAL A 135 11.47 0.59 -15.35
N LYS A 136 10.19 0.24 -15.23
CA LYS A 136 9.65 -0.31 -13.98
C LYS A 136 10.36 -1.59 -13.55
N LYS A 137 10.78 -2.45 -14.48
CA LYS A 137 11.48 -3.71 -14.17
C LYS A 137 12.88 -3.46 -13.60
N GLU A 138 13.45 -2.30 -13.87
CA GLU A 138 14.77 -1.87 -13.40
C GLU A 138 14.74 -1.13 -12.06
N ILE A 139 13.55 -0.87 -11.50
CA ILE A 139 13.43 -0.22 -10.20
C ILE A 139 13.99 -1.16 -9.13
N GLU A 140 15.03 -0.70 -8.44
CA GLU A 140 15.61 -1.43 -7.31
C GLU A 140 14.54 -1.71 -6.25
N LYS A 141 14.60 -2.89 -5.64
CA LYS A 141 13.76 -3.15 -4.47
C LYS A 141 14.19 -2.23 -3.32
N PRO A 142 13.25 -1.73 -2.51
CA PRO A 142 13.58 -1.06 -1.27
C PRO A 142 14.44 -1.95 -0.37
N LEU A 143 15.43 -1.37 0.31
CA LEU A 143 16.22 -2.07 1.33
C LEU A 143 15.35 -2.32 2.57
N ILE A 144 14.80 -3.53 2.68
CA ILE A 144 13.96 -3.93 3.81
C ILE A 144 14.39 -5.33 4.24
N GLY A 145 14.69 -5.50 5.53
CA GLY A 145 15.07 -6.78 6.11
C GLY A 145 16.22 -6.67 7.11
N ALA A 146 16.48 -7.77 7.80
CA ALA A 146 17.67 -7.89 8.63
C ALA A 146 18.93 -7.93 7.77
N VAL A 147 20.00 -7.29 8.24
CA VAL A 147 21.30 -7.36 7.54
C VAL A 147 21.95 -8.73 7.64
N ARG A 148 21.50 -9.55 8.61
CA ARG A 148 21.88 -10.95 8.78
C ARG A 148 20.66 -11.74 9.23
N GLU A 149 20.42 -12.89 8.62
CA GLU A 149 19.31 -13.78 8.96
C GLU A 149 19.30 -14.18 10.45
N ILE A 150 20.48 -14.36 11.06
CA ILE A 150 20.61 -14.68 12.49
C ILE A 150 20.07 -13.59 13.43
N PHE A 151 19.80 -12.38 12.93
CA PHE A 151 19.20 -11.31 13.74
C PHE A 151 17.68 -11.41 13.83
N TYR A 152 17.04 -12.23 13.00
CA TYR A 152 15.62 -12.53 13.21
C TYR A 152 15.45 -13.32 14.50
N ASP A 153 14.33 -13.05 15.18
CA ASP A 153 13.90 -13.67 16.43
C ASP A 153 14.79 -13.41 17.67
N TYR A 154 15.95 -12.79 17.47
CA TYR A 154 16.82 -12.36 18.55
C TYR A 154 16.32 -11.05 19.19
N THR A 155 16.33 -11.00 20.52
CA THR A 155 15.98 -9.79 21.27
C THR A 155 17.23 -8.97 21.55
N PHE A 156 17.25 -7.75 21.03
CA PHE A 156 18.32 -6.79 21.25
C PHE A 156 17.90 -5.74 22.27
N LEU A 157 18.84 -5.32 23.12
CA LEU A 157 18.67 -4.23 24.07
C LEU A 157 19.53 -3.02 23.67
N LYS A 158 19.09 -1.82 24.07
CA LYS A 158 19.76 -0.54 23.78
C LYS A 158 19.91 -0.33 22.27
N VAL A 159 18.80 -0.49 21.57
CA VAL A 159 18.68 -0.30 20.12
C VAL A 159 18.10 1.08 19.85
N ASN A 160 18.58 1.75 18.82
CA ASN A 160 18.02 3.01 18.35
C ASN A 160 17.52 2.82 16.92
N HIS A 161 16.59 3.67 16.51
CA HIS A 161 16.10 3.76 15.14
C HIS A 161 16.46 5.12 14.56
N ILE A 162 16.79 5.14 13.28
CA ILE A 162 16.89 6.36 12.48
C ILE A 162 15.75 6.35 11.46
N ASP A 163 14.97 7.42 11.41
CA ASP A 163 13.92 7.67 10.42
C ASP A 163 14.36 8.75 9.41
N PHE A 164 14.21 8.44 8.12
CA PHE A 164 14.36 9.37 7.01
C PHE A 164 13.00 9.99 6.68
N HIS A 165 12.92 11.29 6.91
CA HIS A 165 11.71 12.05 6.72
C HIS A 165 11.20 12.05 5.28
N SER A 166 10.06 11.36 5.07
CA SER A 166 9.44 11.19 3.74
C SER A 166 10.47 10.72 2.70
N SER A 167 11.17 9.64 3.06
CA SER A 167 12.32 9.04 2.40
C SER A 167 12.35 9.16 0.86
N TYR A 168 11.32 8.66 0.17
CA TYR A 168 11.21 8.72 -1.29
C TYR A 168 10.95 10.11 -1.85
N ALA A 169 10.11 10.92 -1.21
CA ALA A 169 9.91 12.30 -1.63
C ALA A 169 11.21 13.12 -1.49
N GLY A 170 11.99 12.86 -0.43
CA GLY A 170 13.34 13.41 -0.30
C GLY A 170 14.26 12.99 -1.45
N GLY A 171 14.23 11.72 -1.83
CA GLY A 171 15.02 11.24 -2.97
C GLY A 171 14.61 11.84 -4.31
N LEU A 172 13.31 12.06 -4.51
CA LEU A 172 12.81 12.78 -5.67
C LEU A 172 13.29 14.24 -5.67
N ALA A 173 13.26 14.93 -4.52
CA ALA A 173 13.75 16.30 -4.39
C ALA A 173 15.27 16.44 -4.52
N ASN A 174 16.03 15.36 -4.33
CA ASN A 174 17.48 15.33 -4.56
C ASN A 174 17.81 15.12 -6.05
N THR A 175 17.09 14.21 -6.70
CA THR A 175 17.35 13.80 -8.09
C THR A 175 16.69 14.71 -9.12
N HIS A 176 15.58 15.35 -8.76
CA HIS A 176 14.82 16.32 -9.56
C HIS A 176 14.59 17.60 -8.73
N PRO A 177 15.63 18.45 -8.54
CA PRO A 177 15.61 19.59 -7.62
C PRO A 177 14.49 20.62 -7.90
N GLU A 178 14.02 20.70 -9.15
CA GLU A 178 12.88 21.53 -9.54
C GLU A 178 11.59 21.16 -8.77
N PHE A 179 11.44 19.90 -8.31
CA PHE A 179 10.29 19.48 -7.52
C PHE A 179 10.42 19.84 -6.03
N ARG A 180 11.60 20.25 -5.56
CA ARG A 180 11.91 20.42 -4.14
C ARG A 180 10.96 21.39 -3.44
N ALA A 181 10.74 22.57 -3.99
CA ALA A 181 9.88 23.58 -3.36
C ALA A 181 8.45 23.06 -3.11
N VAL A 182 7.88 22.34 -4.10
CA VAL A 182 6.54 21.75 -3.96
C VAL A 182 6.55 20.60 -2.96
N LEU A 183 7.57 19.75 -2.96
CA LEU A 183 7.67 18.63 -2.03
C LEU A 183 7.88 19.11 -0.59
N GLU A 184 8.66 20.16 -0.37
CA GLU A 184 8.84 20.79 0.95
C GLU A 184 7.55 21.46 1.44
N GLU A 185 6.80 22.13 0.57
CA GLU A 185 5.47 22.67 0.92
C GLU A 185 4.51 21.56 1.38
N ILE A 186 4.47 20.44 0.65
CA ILE A 186 3.65 19.28 1.01
C ILE A 186 4.15 18.67 2.32
N TYR A 187 5.46 18.56 2.49
CA TYR A 187 6.09 18.04 3.69
C TYR A 187 5.68 18.87 4.90
N GLN A 188 5.82 20.19 4.87
CA GLN A 188 5.42 21.06 5.99
C GLN A 188 3.94 20.91 6.34
N LYS A 189 3.05 20.87 5.34
CA LYS A 189 1.59 20.75 5.56
C LYS A 189 1.12 19.37 6.04
N ARG A 190 1.99 18.36 6.06
CA ARG A 190 1.64 16.98 6.48
C ARG A 190 1.22 16.89 7.94
N GLU A 191 1.72 17.79 8.78
CA GLU A 191 1.40 17.87 10.21
C GLU A 191 0.01 18.46 10.44
N GLU A 192 -0.48 19.30 9.52
CA GLU A 192 -1.81 19.91 9.60
C GLU A 192 -2.92 18.99 9.09
N LYS A 193 -2.65 18.27 7.99
CA LYS A 193 -3.64 17.40 7.32
C LYS A 193 -3.00 16.12 6.80
N GLU A 194 -3.52 14.98 7.23
CA GLU A 194 -3.03 13.64 6.82
C GLU A 194 -3.14 13.41 5.30
N GLU A 195 -3.98 14.17 4.60
CA GLU A 195 -4.01 14.22 3.12
C GLU A 195 -2.62 14.49 2.52
N TYR A 196 -1.85 15.46 3.03
CA TYR A 196 -0.53 15.77 2.48
C TYR A 196 0.50 14.66 2.75
N LYS A 197 0.42 13.99 3.91
CA LYS A 197 1.20 12.79 4.19
C LYS A 197 0.91 11.69 3.16
N ASN A 198 -0.35 11.48 2.82
CA ASN A 198 -0.76 10.52 1.80
C ASN A 198 -0.31 10.93 0.38
N ILE A 199 -0.25 12.23 0.08
CA ILE A 199 0.31 12.72 -1.18
C ILE A 199 1.79 12.30 -1.31
N LEU A 200 2.61 12.51 -0.28
CA LEU A 200 4.03 12.11 -0.30
C LEU A 200 4.18 10.59 -0.43
N ASN A 201 3.45 9.83 0.39
CA ASN A 201 3.59 8.39 0.47
C ASN A 201 3.11 7.66 -0.79
N PHE A 202 2.01 8.12 -1.40
CA PHE A 202 1.36 7.35 -2.46
C PHE A 202 1.68 7.85 -3.87
N SER A 203 2.11 9.11 -4.04
CA SER A 203 2.38 9.64 -5.39
C SER A 203 3.54 8.94 -6.08
N ILE A 204 4.64 8.70 -5.36
CA ILE A 204 5.83 8.01 -5.89
C ILE A 204 5.47 6.58 -6.34
N GLY A 205 4.80 5.82 -5.47
CA GLY A 205 4.35 4.47 -5.83
C GLY A 205 3.37 4.45 -7.01
N PHE A 206 2.54 5.50 -7.17
CA PHE A 206 1.62 5.59 -8.30
C PHE A 206 2.30 5.92 -9.63
N MET A 207 3.44 6.62 -9.64
CA MET A 207 4.21 6.96 -10.86
C MET A 207 4.64 5.73 -11.66
N GLN A 208 4.87 4.61 -10.98
CA GLN A 208 5.23 3.32 -11.58
C GLN A 208 4.02 2.37 -11.79
N SER A 209 2.79 2.88 -11.74
CA SER A 209 1.59 2.06 -11.92
C SER A 209 1.28 1.81 -13.40
N ILE A 210 1.45 0.57 -13.86
CA ILE A 210 1.08 0.18 -15.24
C ILE A 210 -0.41 0.41 -15.49
N THR A 211 -1.27 -0.10 -14.59
CA THR A 211 -2.72 0.02 -14.73
C THR A 211 -3.27 1.41 -14.41
N GLY A 212 -2.58 2.18 -13.56
CA GLY A 212 -3.03 3.48 -13.08
C GLY A 212 -2.64 4.64 -13.98
N CYS A 213 -1.40 4.65 -14.47
CA CYS A 213 -0.82 5.74 -15.25
C CYS A 213 0.00 5.29 -16.47
N GLY A 214 -0.04 3.99 -16.81
CA GLY A 214 0.79 3.44 -17.89
C GLY A 214 2.28 3.43 -17.58
N ALA A 215 2.67 3.54 -16.29
CA ALA A 215 4.06 3.68 -15.86
C ALA A 215 4.82 4.83 -16.54
N ARG A 216 4.12 5.84 -17.07
CA ARG A 216 4.68 6.98 -17.83
C ARG A 216 5.68 7.82 -17.02
N TRP A 217 5.69 7.68 -15.70
CA TRP A 217 6.60 8.40 -14.80
C TRP A 217 7.48 7.44 -13.98
N ALA A 218 7.64 6.19 -14.43
CA ALA A 218 8.39 5.17 -13.69
C ALA A 218 9.86 5.56 -13.44
N HIS A 219 10.49 6.31 -14.35
CA HIS A 219 11.86 6.81 -14.16
C HIS A 219 11.98 7.76 -12.94
N LEU A 220 11.01 8.66 -12.71
CA LEU A 220 11.00 9.50 -11.50
C LEU A 220 10.93 8.66 -10.21
N SER A 221 10.12 7.60 -10.22
CA SER A 221 10.05 6.67 -9.09
C SER A 221 11.35 5.86 -8.94
N LYS A 222 12.00 5.51 -10.05
CA LYS A 222 13.28 4.79 -10.07
C LYS A 222 14.36 5.64 -9.41
N ASP A 223 14.50 6.89 -9.82
CA ASP A 223 15.51 7.82 -9.31
C ASP A 223 15.30 8.10 -7.82
N SER A 224 14.04 8.33 -7.42
CA SER A 224 13.63 8.53 -6.04
C SER A 224 13.98 7.34 -5.12
N ILE A 225 13.68 6.11 -5.56
CA ILE A 225 13.97 4.89 -4.79
C ILE A 225 15.47 4.62 -4.75
N LYS A 226 16.16 4.85 -5.88
CA LYS A 226 17.61 4.67 -5.98
C LYS A 226 18.36 5.61 -5.03
N ASP A 227 18.04 6.91 -5.05
CA ASP A 227 18.64 7.88 -4.12
C ASP A 227 18.42 7.45 -2.66
N ASN A 228 17.20 7.04 -2.32
CA ASN A 228 16.91 6.57 -0.97
C ASN A 228 17.77 5.35 -0.57
N ASN A 229 17.85 4.34 -1.44
CA ASN A 229 18.68 3.17 -1.21
C ASN A 229 20.16 3.58 -1.03
N ASP A 230 20.65 4.50 -1.83
CA ASP A 230 22.05 4.96 -1.76
C ASP A 230 22.33 5.76 -0.47
N ARG A 231 21.38 6.58 0.01
CA ARG A 231 21.45 7.24 1.32
C ARG A 231 21.45 6.24 2.48
N VAL A 232 20.55 5.25 2.46
CA VAL A 232 20.47 4.19 3.48
C VAL A 232 21.77 3.39 3.52
N LYS A 233 22.35 3.02 2.36
CA LYS A 233 23.66 2.34 2.28
C LYS A 233 24.78 3.21 2.86
N LYS A 234 24.88 4.48 2.44
CA LYS A 234 25.90 5.43 2.95
C LYS A 234 25.83 5.56 4.48
N LEU A 235 24.62 5.69 5.03
CA LEU A 235 24.43 5.81 6.48
C LEU A 235 24.74 4.49 7.19
N THR A 236 24.35 3.34 6.63
CA THR A 236 24.69 2.00 7.15
C THR A 236 26.20 1.78 7.24
N GLU A 237 26.95 2.16 6.20
CA GLU A 237 28.40 2.10 6.20
C GLU A 237 29.01 3.02 7.26
N THR A 238 28.46 4.22 7.39
CA THR A 238 28.93 5.22 8.37
C THR A 238 28.71 4.74 9.79
N LEU A 239 27.52 4.22 10.11
CA LEU A 239 27.21 3.61 11.40
C LEU A 239 28.19 2.49 11.73
N THR A 240 28.42 1.59 10.77
CA THR A 240 29.33 0.45 10.92
C THR A 240 30.77 0.91 11.16
N LYS A 241 31.28 1.86 10.36
CA LYS A 241 32.63 2.46 10.53
C LYS A 241 32.79 3.14 11.88
N LYS A 242 31.71 3.65 12.46
CA LYS A 242 31.67 4.28 13.80
C LYS A 242 31.36 3.27 14.92
N GLY A 243 31.44 1.96 14.65
CA GLY A 243 31.33 0.90 15.65
C GLY A 243 29.90 0.55 16.09
N ARG A 244 28.88 0.98 15.34
CA ARG A 244 27.49 0.56 15.58
C ARG A 244 27.23 -0.76 14.85
N ILE A 245 26.30 -1.56 15.38
CA ILE A 245 25.83 -2.78 14.73
C ILE A 245 24.48 -2.48 14.11
N VAL A 246 24.42 -2.40 12.79
CA VAL A 246 23.15 -2.28 12.07
C VAL A 246 22.42 -3.62 12.15
N LEU A 247 21.14 -3.60 12.50
CA LEU A 247 20.32 -4.79 12.73
C LEU A 247 19.37 -5.04 11.55
N THR A 248 18.56 -4.04 11.23
CA THR A 248 17.55 -4.14 10.16
C THR A 248 17.40 -2.81 9.42
N HIS A 249 16.95 -2.91 8.18
CA HIS A 249 16.47 -1.80 7.37
C HIS A 249 14.95 -1.90 7.22
N ASN A 250 14.25 -0.76 7.27
CA ASN A 250 12.88 -0.61 6.80
C ASN A 250 12.85 0.39 5.64
N THR A 251 11.65 0.65 5.10
CA THR A 251 11.47 1.47 3.88
C THR A 251 12.10 2.87 4.01
N ASP A 252 12.10 3.39 5.22
CA ASP A 252 12.40 4.76 5.60
C ASP A 252 13.41 4.87 6.74
N GLY A 253 14.17 3.82 7.08
CA GLY A 253 14.97 3.88 8.30
C GLY A 253 15.89 2.68 8.59
N ILE A 254 16.58 2.79 9.72
CA ILE A 254 17.64 1.86 10.14
C ILE A 254 17.53 1.59 11.64
N TRP A 255 17.34 0.33 12.02
CA TRP A 255 17.51 -0.12 13.41
C TRP A 255 18.97 -0.50 13.65
N TYR A 256 19.58 0.05 14.70
CA TYR A 256 20.98 -0.22 15.03
C TYR A 256 21.24 -0.26 16.53
N LYS A 257 22.24 -1.02 16.95
CA LYS A 257 22.72 -1.11 18.33
C LYS A 257 24.02 -0.33 18.51
N GLY A 258 24.10 0.42 19.60
CA GLY A 258 25.29 1.21 19.97
C GLY A 258 24.90 2.56 20.58
N ALA A 259 25.89 3.41 20.82
CA ALA A 259 25.63 4.80 21.22
C ALA A 259 24.87 5.55 20.12
N VAL A 260 23.96 6.45 20.52
CA VAL A 260 23.20 7.31 19.62
C VAL A 260 24.15 7.97 18.62
N TYR A 261 23.79 7.93 17.35
CA TYR A 261 24.58 8.47 16.27
C TYR A 261 24.07 9.85 15.88
N HIS A 262 25.00 10.80 15.77
CA HIS A 262 24.78 12.14 15.23
C HIS A 262 25.74 12.37 14.07
N GLY A 263 25.30 13.05 13.02
CA GLY A 263 26.15 13.20 11.83
C GLY A 263 25.52 13.93 10.65
N GLU A 264 26.19 13.79 9.49
CA GLU A 264 25.78 14.46 8.25
C GLU A 264 24.39 13.99 7.80
N GLY A 265 23.55 14.96 7.45
CA GLY A 265 22.17 14.71 7.00
C GLY A 265 21.16 14.60 8.14
N GLU A 266 21.59 14.73 9.40
CA GLU A 266 20.69 14.81 10.55
C GLU A 266 19.90 16.12 10.53
N GLY A 267 18.58 16.05 10.73
CA GLY A 267 17.69 17.21 10.78
C GLY A 267 16.23 16.87 10.50
N SER A 268 15.37 17.89 10.57
CA SER A 268 13.91 17.78 10.45
C SER A 268 13.37 18.07 9.05
N GLY A 269 14.25 18.34 8.08
CA GLY A 269 13.88 18.66 6.71
C GLY A 269 13.48 17.44 5.87
N LEU A 270 12.86 17.69 4.72
CA LEU A 270 12.53 16.66 3.74
C LEU A 270 13.79 15.88 3.31
N GLY A 271 13.77 14.55 3.48
CA GLY A 271 14.90 13.68 3.14
C GLY A 271 16.08 13.72 4.11
N GLN A 272 16.03 14.55 5.15
CA GLN A 272 16.93 14.46 6.29
C GLN A 272 16.51 13.31 7.22
N TRP A 273 17.37 12.96 8.16
CA TRP A 273 17.11 11.87 9.10
C TRP A 273 17.26 12.33 10.55
N HIS A 274 16.64 11.60 11.49
CA HIS A 274 16.87 11.80 12.92
C HIS A 274 16.69 10.47 13.65
N ASN A 275 17.14 10.40 14.91
CA ASN A 275 16.81 9.27 15.77
C ASN A 275 15.42 9.51 16.39
N ASP A 276 14.42 8.80 15.91
CA ASP A 276 13.03 8.86 16.37
C ASP A 276 12.77 7.91 17.55
N HIS A 277 13.51 6.81 17.66
CA HIS A 277 13.45 5.88 18.79
C HIS A 277 14.84 5.62 19.38
N ILE A 278 14.96 5.67 20.71
CA ILE A 278 16.24 5.61 21.42
C ILE A 278 16.19 4.63 22.59
N ASN A 279 17.25 3.83 22.76
CA ASN A 279 17.42 2.88 23.87
C ASN A 279 16.30 1.83 23.99
N CYS A 280 15.72 1.40 22.87
CA CYS A 280 14.65 0.42 22.83
C CYS A 280 15.15 -1.00 23.10
N LYS A 281 14.22 -1.86 23.51
CA LYS A 281 14.31 -3.32 23.34
C LYS A 281 13.63 -3.65 22.01
N PHE A 282 14.29 -4.42 21.13
CA PHE A 282 13.84 -4.64 19.75
C PHE A 282 13.95 -6.10 19.35
N ARG A 283 12.98 -6.60 18.57
CA ARG A 283 13.01 -7.91 17.93
C ARG A 283 12.28 -7.87 16.59
N ALA A 284 12.85 -8.50 15.57
CA ALA A 284 12.21 -8.66 14.26
C ALA A 284 11.87 -10.12 13.98
N ARG A 285 10.62 -10.39 13.59
CA ARG A 285 10.16 -11.70 13.06
C ARG A 285 10.46 -11.81 11.56
N SER A 286 10.37 -10.70 10.83
CA SER A 286 10.66 -10.63 9.39
C SER A 286 10.88 -9.18 8.96
N ALA A 287 11.27 -8.97 7.69
CA ALA A 287 11.35 -7.66 7.05
C ALA A 287 10.08 -6.79 7.18
N GLY A 288 8.90 -7.41 7.35
CA GLY A 288 7.63 -6.71 7.49
C GLY A 288 6.97 -6.84 8.85
N SER A 289 7.63 -7.47 9.84
CA SER A 289 7.04 -7.73 11.15
C SER A 289 8.09 -7.64 12.24
N TYR A 290 7.98 -6.64 13.11
CA TYR A 290 8.88 -6.41 14.24
C TYR A 290 8.15 -5.75 15.40
N GLU A 291 8.75 -5.80 16.57
CA GLU A 291 8.24 -5.19 17.80
C GLU A 291 9.37 -4.51 18.55
N PHE A 292 9.01 -3.48 19.31
CA PHE A 292 9.94 -2.79 20.19
C PHE A 292 9.24 -2.29 21.45
N GLU A 293 10.00 -2.17 22.53
CA GLU A 293 9.58 -1.48 23.74
C GLU A 293 10.42 -0.22 23.91
N GLU A 294 9.75 0.91 24.10
CA GLU A 294 10.33 2.21 24.36
C GLU A 294 9.70 2.79 25.62
N ASN A 295 10.51 3.15 26.62
CA ASN A 295 10.02 3.70 27.90
C ASN A 295 8.96 2.83 28.61
N GLY A 296 9.01 1.51 28.40
CA GLY A 296 8.04 0.55 28.98
C GLY A 296 6.74 0.40 28.16
N GLU A 297 6.58 1.15 27.08
CA GLU A 297 5.46 1.02 26.16
C GLU A 297 5.79 0.05 25.03
N TYR A 298 4.85 -0.84 24.72
CA TYR A 298 5.00 -1.83 23.66
C TYR A 298 4.47 -1.32 22.32
N HIS A 299 5.27 -1.52 21.27
CA HIS A 299 4.92 -1.17 19.91
C HIS A 299 5.13 -2.37 18.98
N ALA A 300 4.16 -2.61 18.10
CA ALA A 300 4.22 -3.66 17.08
C ALA A 300 4.04 -3.08 15.69
N VAL A 301 4.92 -3.46 14.77
CA VAL A 301 4.80 -3.20 13.33
C VAL A 301 4.59 -4.54 12.64
N VAL A 302 3.46 -4.68 11.95
CA VAL A 302 3.09 -5.87 11.19
C VAL A 302 2.53 -5.41 9.85
N ARG A 303 3.07 -5.94 8.76
CA ARG A 303 2.63 -5.63 7.40
C ARG A 303 1.37 -6.43 7.07
N GLY A 304 0.36 -5.73 6.56
CA GLY A 304 -0.97 -6.31 6.32
C GLY A 304 -1.95 -5.90 7.42
N VAL A 305 -3.21 -6.33 7.30
CA VAL A 305 -4.19 -6.14 8.37
C VAL A 305 -4.19 -7.40 9.22
N PRO A 306 -3.70 -7.33 10.49
CA PRO A 306 -3.66 -8.48 11.38
C PRO A 306 -5.06 -8.95 11.77
N ASN A 307 -5.16 -10.18 12.29
CA ASN A 307 -6.42 -10.79 12.68
C ASN A 307 -7.12 -10.08 13.85
N ASP A 308 -6.34 -9.46 14.73
CA ASP A 308 -6.81 -8.66 15.86
C ASP A 308 -6.24 -7.24 15.80
N LEU A 309 -6.99 -6.27 16.33
CA LEU A 309 -6.48 -4.91 16.51
C LEU A 309 -5.33 -4.99 17.53
N LYS A 310 -4.23 -4.27 17.27
CA LYS A 310 -3.02 -4.29 18.11
C LYS A 310 -3.24 -3.81 19.56
N ALA A 311 -4.45 -3.37 19.90
CA ALA A 311 -4.80 -2.90 21.23
C ALA A 311 -4.70 -4.05 22.24
N GLY A 312 -3.85 -3.90 23.26
CA GLY A 312 -3.62 -4.93 24.28
C GLY A 312 -2.58 -5.99 23.88
N TRP A 313 -1.90 -5.83 22.75
CA TRP A 313 -0.76 -6.69 22.43
C TRP A 313 0.41 -6.43 23.37
N SER A 314 1.20 -7.47 23.59
CA SER A 314 2.41 -7.48 24.41
C SER A 314 3.56 -8.18 23.70
N TRP A 315 4.76 -8.12 24.29
CA TRP A 315 5.97 -8.71 23.74
C TRP A 315 5.79 -10.17 23.31
N GLY A 316 6.02 -10.46 22.04
CA GLY A 316 5.88 -11.79 21.44
C GLY A 316 4.53 -12.07 20.79
N ASP A 317 3.55 -11.18 20.92
CA ASP A 317 2.26 -11.35 20.25
C ASP A 317 2.38 -11.32 18.72
N ILE A 318 3.43 -10.67 18.17
CA ILE A 318 3.71 -10.69 16.72
C ILE A 318 3.97 -12.11 16.15
N TYR A 319 4.22 -13.10 17.01
CA TYR A 319 4.46 -14.51 16.63
C TYR A 319 3.21 -15.37 16.72
N GLN A 320 2.13 -14.86 17.31
CA GLN A 320 0.89 -15.61 17.45
C GLN A 320 0.08 -15.56 16.15
N LYS A 321 -0.79 -16.56 15.95
CA LYS A 321 -1.74 -16.59 14.80
C LYS A 321 -2.56 -15.31 14.66
N LYS A 322 -2.88 -14.64 15.78
CA LYS A 322 -3.62 -13.38 15.80
C LYS A 322 -2.89 -12.23 15.08
N ALA A 323 -1.57 -12.33 14.93
CA ALA A 323 -0.75 -11.35 14.23
C ALA A 323 -0.54 -11.67 12.74
N GLU A 324 -0.98 -12.85 12.27
CA GLU A 324 -0.90 -13.18 10.86
C GLU A 324 -1.97 -12.38 10.08
N PRO A 325 -1.69 -11.97 8.83
CA PRO A 325 -2.68 -11.29 8.02
C PRO A 325 -3.90 -12.19 7.78
N HIS A 326 -5.10 -11.62 7.84
CA HIS A 326 -6.33 -12.32 7.42
C HIS A 326 -6.17 -12.80 5.98
N LEU A 327 -6.08 -14.12 5.80
CA LEU A 327 -6.12 -14.76 4.49
C LEU A 327 -7.48 -15.43 4.32
N PHE A 328 -8.03 -15.33 3.13
CA PHE A 328 -9.19 -16.11 2.74
C PHE A 328 -8.76 -17.13 1.68
N THR A 329 -9.45 -18.25 1.68
CA THR A 329 -9.41 -19.23 0.60
C THR A 329 -10.65 -19.03 -0.27
N PHE A 330 -10.52 -19.28 -1.57
CA PHE A 330 -11.65 -19.23 -2.50
C PHE A 330 -11.66 -20.49 -3.36
N THR A 331 -12.80 -21.19 -3.37
CA THR A 331 -13.05 -22.32 -4.27
C THR A 331 -14.23 -21.97 -5.19
N GLU A 332 -14.23 -22.51 -6.41
CA GLU A 332 -15.33 -22.25 -7.34
C GLU A 332 -16.65 -22.85 -6.82
N GLU A 333 -16.58 -23.93 -6.06
CA GLU A 333 -17.71 -24.69 -5.52
C GLU A 333 -18.38 -23.96 -4.35
N GLU A 334 -17.59 -23.49 -3.39
CA GLU A 334 -18.10 -23.02 -2.09
C GLU A 334 -18.04 -21.50 -1.96
N GLY A 335 -17.20 -20.84 -2.76
CA GLY A 335 -16.92 -19.41 -2.64
C GLY A 335 -15.79 -19.15 -1.66
N VAL A 336 -15.95 -18.13 -0.82
CA VAL A 336 -14.97 -17.66 0.15
C VAL A 336 -15.05 -18.47 1.45
N SER A 337 -13.90 -18.91 1.95
CA SER A 337 -13.72 -19.42 3.33
C SER A 337 -12.66 -18.60 4.05
N ILE A 338 -12.84 -18.40 5.35
CA ILE A 338 -11.83 -17.77 6.21
C ILE A 338 -11.21 -18.90 7.02
N ASP A 339 -9.90 -19.07 6.88
CA ASP A 339 -9.16 -20.04 7.68
C ASP A 339 -9.05 -19.51 9.11
N GLY A 340 -9.42 -20.34 10.10
CA GLY A 340 -9.46 -19.99 11.53
C GLY A 340 -8.11 -20.05 12.25
#